data_AF-A0A182UYZ8-F1
#
_entry.id   AF-A0A182UYZ8-F1
#
_cell.length_a   1.000
_cell.length_b   1.000
_cell.length_c   1.000
_cell.angle_alpha   90.00
_cell.angle_beta   90.00
_cell.angle_gamma   90.00
#
_symmetry.space_group_name_H-M   'P 1'
#
loop_
_entity.id
_entity.type
_entity.pdbx_description
1 polymer ?
#
loop_
_entity_poly.entity_id
_entity_poly.type
_entity_poly.pdbx_seq_one_letter_code
_entity_poly.pdbx_strand_id
1 'polypeptide(L)'
;MAEQAKKEMKHILDLSKAERRLFLHSFDTLMSDCDGVLWNFTGPIPGVDKALQLLRTDGKKLAFISNNGMRTMEEYQKKFHSLGIDALEEEIVHPALTTVHYLKSIRMRDAVYCIGTEVFKDYLRKAGFKVLDGPKERFPDSREANQVRVYSDYFEQHGPKVGAVVIDIDV
;
A
#
# COMPACT_ATOMS: atom_id res chain seq x y z
N MET A 1 -36.84 30.67 -3.58
CA MET A 1 -35.75 29.82 -3.09
C MET A 1 -36.11 28.40 -3.43
N ALA A 2 -35.39 27.75 -4.35
CA ALA A 2 -35.70 26.40 -4.79
C ALA A 2 -35.14 25.41 -3.76
N GLU A 3 -36.04 24.65 -3.15
CA GLU A 3 -35.75 23.56 -2.24
C GLU A 3 -34.96 22.49 -2.99
N GLN A 4 -33.71 22.28 -2.59
CA GLN A 4 -32.82 21.32 -3.23
C GLN A 4 -33.31 19.93 -2.82
N ALA A 5 -34.14 19.32 -3.69
CA ALA A 5 -34.71 18.00 -3.47
C ALA A 5 -33.60 17.02 -3.07
N LYS A 6 -33.74 16.41 -1.90
CA LYS A 6 -32.80 15.44 -1.35
C LYS A 6 -32.75 14.26 -2.32
N LYS A 7 -31.72 14.21 -3.16
CA LYS A 7 -31.58 13.18 -4.20
C LYS A 7 -31.51 11.83 -3.49
N GLU A 8 -32.53 11.00 -3.69
CA GLU A 8 -32.62 9.68 -3.08
C GLU A 8 -31.42 8.84 -3.52
N MET A 9 -30.68 8.31 -2.55
CA MET A 9 -29.44 7.59 -2.80
C MET A 9 -29.80 6.16 -3.23
N LYS A 10 -29.60 5.85 -4.52
CA LYS A 10 -29.90 4.52 -5.07
C LYS A 10 -28.69 3.60 -4.94
N HIS A 11 -28.93 2.32 -4.65
CA HIS A 11 -27.89 1.30 -4.74
C HIS A 11 -27.46 1.14 -6.21
N ILE A 12 -26.16 0.96 -6.48
CA ILE A 12 -25.62 0.96 -7.85
C ILE A 12 -26.24 -0.13 -8.75
N LEU A 13 -26.63 -1.26 -8.15
CA LEU A 13 -27.28 -2.37 -8.86
C LEU A 13 -28.72 -2.04 -9.29
N ASP A 14 -29.35 -1.07 -8.64
CA ASP A 14 -30.74 -0.67 -8.92
C ASP A 14 -30.82 0.45 -9.97
N LEU A 15 -29.67 0.98 -10.40
CA LEU A 15 -29.61 2.00 -11.44
C LEU A 15 -30.01 1.41 -12.80
N SER A 16 -30.84 2.15 -13.55
CA SER A 16 -31.11 1.89 -14.95
C SER A 16 -29.83 2.00 -15.80
N LYS A 17 -29.84 1.47 -17.03
CA LYS A 17 -28.68 1.55 -17.94
C LYS A 17 -28.22 3.00 -18.18
N ALA A 18 -29.16 3.93 -18.32
CA ALA A 18 -28.86 5.35 -18.50
C ALA A 18 -28.22 5.96 -17.24
N GLU A 19 -28.74 5.65 -16.06
CA GLU A 19 -28.18 6.12 -14.79
C GLU A 19 -26.79 5.55 -14.53
N ARG A 20 -26.55 4.27 -14.83
CA ARG A 20 -25.20 3.66 -14.73
C ARG A 20 -24.21 4.36 -15.64
N ARG A 21 -24.62 4.66 -16.88
CA ARG A 21 -23.76 5.38 -17.83
C ARG A 21 -23.44 6.80 -17.35
N LEU A 22 -24.44 7.53 -16.85
CA LEU A 22 -24.23 8.85 -16.25
C LEU A 22 -23.30 8.78 -15.03
N PHE A 23 -23.45 7.77 -14.18
CA PHE A 23 -22.57 7.55 -13.04
C PHE A 23 -21.13 7.27 -13.48
N LEU A 24 -20.91 6.35 -14.42
CA LEU A 24 -19.59 6.05 -14.95
C LEU A 24 -18.93 7.28 -15.60
N HIS A 25 -19.69 8.14 -16.27
CA HIS A 25 -19.17 9.39 -16.83
C HIS A 25 -18.97 10.52 -15.82
N SER A 26 -19.35 10.34 -14.55
CA SER A 26 -19.21 11.38 -13.51
C SER A 26 -17.82 11.48 -12.89
N PHE A 27 -16.92 10.55 -13.22
CA PHE A 27 -15.54 10.52 -12.73
C PHE A 27 -14.58 10.04 -13.82
N ASP A 28 -13.33 10.49 -13.77
CA ASP A 28 -12.29 10.13 -14.75
C ASP A 28 -11.34 9.02 -14.27
N THR A 29 -11.28 8.82 -12.96
CA THR A 29 -10.30 7.92 -12.32
C THR A 29 -11.00 7.01 -11.32
N LEU A 30 -10.67 5.72 -11.37
CA LEU A 30 -11.02 4.74 -10.34
C LEU A 30 -9.78 4.48 -9.47
N MET A 31 -9.92 4.71 -8.17
CA MET A 31 -8.97 4.23 -7.17
C MET A 31 -9.57 3.00 -6.50
N SER A 32 -8.94 1.84 -6.68
CA SER A 32 -9.43 0.58 -6.12
C SER A 32 -8.48 0.09 -5.03
N ASP A 33 -9.06 -0.38 -3.94
CA ASP A 33 -8.37 -1.32 -3.05
C ASP A 33 -8.13 -2.65 -3.80
N CYS A 34 -7.22 -3.48 -3.27
CA CYS A 34 -6.71 -4.70 -3.87
C CYS A 34 -7.22 -5.97 -3.18
N ASP A 35 -6.70 -6.28 -1.99
CA ASP A 35 -7.01 -7.50 -1.25
C ASP A 35 -8.43 -7.40 -0.67
N GLY A 36 -9.31 -8.34 -1.04
CA GLY A 36 -10.74 -8.31 -0.70
C GLY A 36 -11.62 -7.58 -1.72
N VAL A 37 -11.04 -6.90 -2.71
CA VAL A 37 -11.78 -6.14 -3.74
C VAL A 37 -11.52 -6.65 -5.15
N LEU A 38 -10.26 -6.89 -5.51
CA LEU A 38 -9.88 -7.43 -6.81
C LEU A 38 -9.67 -8.94 -6.77
N TRP A 39 -9.15 -9.43 -5.64
CA TRP A 39 -8.88 -10.82 -5.38
C TRP A 39 -9.05 -11.11 -3.89
N ASN A 40 -9.19 -12.39 -3.56
CA ASN A 40 -9.14 -12.89 -2.19
C ASN A 40 -8.05 -13.98 -2.09
N PHE A 41 -7.99 -14.68 -0.95
CA PHE A 41 -7.03 -15.76 -0.72
C PHE A 41 -7.09 -16.90 -1.75
N THR A 42 -8.25 -17.10 -2.39
CA THR A 42 -8.49 -18.17 -3.39
C THR A 42 -8.23 -17.72 -4.83
N GLY A 43 -8.03 -16.42 -5.07
CA GLY A 43 -7.74 -15.87 -6.40
C GLY A 43 -8.61 -14.66 -6.76
N PRO A 44 -8.68 -14.32 -8.06
CA PRO A 44 -9.53 -13.25 -8.59
C PRO A 44 -10.98 -13.30 -8.12
N ILE A 45 -11.55 -12.14 -7.78
CA ILE A 45 -12.99 -12.03 -7.55
C ILE A 45 -13.71 -12.08 -8.90
N PRO A 46 -14.75 -12.93 -9.06
CA PRO A 46 -15.43 -13.09 -10.36
C PRO A 46 -15.95 -11.79 -10.95
N GLY A 47 -15.60 -11.51 -12.22
CA GLY A 47 -16.07 -10.35 -12.98
C GLY A 47 -15.22 -9.09 -12.83
N VAL A 48 -14.22 -9.08 -11.93
CA VAL A 48 -13.28 -7.96 -11.78
C VAL A 48 -12.47 -7.72 -13.05
N ASP A 49 -11.98 -8.79 -13.66
CA ASP A 49 -11.27 -8.78 -14.95
C ASP A 49 -12.04 -7.96 -16.00
N LYS A 50 -13.32 -8.29 -16.20
CA LYS A 50 -14.20 -7.61 -17.15
C LYS A 50 -14.48 -6.17 -16.74
N ALA A 51 -14.71 -5.92 -15.45
CA ALA A 51 -14.98 -4.58 -14.95
C ALA A 51 -13.78 -3.63 -15.19
N LEU A 52 -12.57 -4.06 -14.85
CA LEU A 52 -11.36 -3.26 -15.05
C LEU A 52 -11.07 -3.01 -16.54
N GLN A 53 -11.23 -4.04 -17.40
CA GLN A 53 -11.08 -3.89 -18.85
C GLN A 53 -12.09 -2.90 -19.44
N LEU A 54 -13.36 -2.96 -19.01
CA LEU A 54 -14.40 -2.03 -19.46
C LEU A 54 -14.09 -0.60 -19.04
N LEU A 55 -13.63 -0.38 -17.80
CA LEU A 55 -13.26 0.94 -17.32
C LEU A 55 -12.08 1.51 -18.09
N ARG A 56 -11.02 0.72 -18.34
CA ARG A 56 -9.89 1.14 -19.20
C ARG A 56 -10.35 1.47 -20.62
N THR A 57 -11.18 0.62 -21.22
CA THR A 57 -11.70 0.83 -22.58
C THR A 57 -12.58 2.08 -22.68
N ASP A 58 -13.30 2.43 -21.60
CA ASP A 58 -14.09 3.67 -21.48
C ASP A 58 -13.23 4.89 -21.14
N GLY A 59 -11.90 4.77 -21.19
CA GLY A 59 -10.95 5.87 -20.99
C GLY A 59 -10.71 6.24 -19.52
N LYS A 60 -11.12 5.41 -18.56
CA LYS A 60 -10.86 5.66 -17.14
C LYS A 60 -9.39 5.39 -16.81
N LYS A 61 -8.81 6.26 -15.99
CA LYS A 61 -7.54 6.00 -15.33
C LYS A 61 -7.76 5.05 -14.16
N LEU A 62 -6.86 4.10 -13.97
CA LEU A 62 -6.89 3.19 -12.83
C LEU A 62 -5.74 3.51 -11.89
N ALA A 63 -6.01 3.44 -10.59
CA ALA A 63 -4.99 3.41 -9.55
C ALA A 63 -5.38 2.33 -8.53
N PHE A 64 -4.41 1.54 -8.12
CA PHE A 64 -4.58 0.41 -7.23
C PHE A 64 -3.84 0.70 -5.92
N ILE A 65 -4.61 0.87 -4.86
CA ILE A 65 -4.14 1.34 -3.57
C ILE A 65 -4.25 0.19 -2.58
N SER A 66 -3.13 -0.42 -2.23
CA SER A 66 -3.08 -1.50 -1.26
C SER A 66 -2.42 -1.03 0.03
N ASN A 67 -2.84 -1.57 1.16
CA ASN A 67 -2.09 -1.49 2.42
C ASN A 67 -1.07 -2.64 2.57
N ASN A 68 -0.99 -3.56 1.60
CA ASN A 68 -0.09 -4.69 1.70
C ASN A 68 1.35 -4.32 1.30
N GLY A 69 2.20 -4.10 2.30
CA GLY A 69 3.61 -3.79 2.15
C GLY A 69 4.51 -4.99 1.88
N MET A 70 3.95 -6.21 1.90
CA MET A 70 4.71 -7.46 1.90
C MET A 70 5.01 -8.01 0.50
N ARG A 71 4.48 -7.40 -0.55
CA ARG A 71 4.67 -7.85 -1.94
C ARG A 71 5.64 -6.96 -2.71
N THR A 72 6.47 -7.62 -3.50
CA THR A 72 7.29 -6.98 -4.52
C THR A 72 6.42 -6.49 -5.68
N MET A 73 6.95 -5.54 -6.45
CA MET A 73 6.27 -5.04 -7.64
C MET A 73 6.00 -6.16 -8.66
N GLU A 74 6.93 -7.11 -8.80
CA GLU A 74 6.77 -8.27 -9.66
C GLU A 74 5.60 -9.16 -9.20
N GLU A 75 5.44 -9.37 -7.89
CA GLU A 75 4.31 -10.13 -7.36
C GLU A 75 2.98 -9.41 -7.57
N TYR A 76 2.94 -8.09 -7.41
CA TYR A 76 1.77 -7.30 -7.78
C TYR A 76 1.44 -7.43 -9.27
N GLN A 77 2.43 -7.26 -10.15
CA GLN A 77 2.27 -7.41 -11.60
C GLN A 77 1.74 -8.80 -11.97
N LYS A 78 2.26 -9.87 -11.35
CA LYS A 78 1.74 -11.23 -11.57
C LYS A 78 0.27 -11.37 -11.18
N LYS A 79 -0.15 -10.77 -10.06
CA LYS A 79 -1.56 -10.77 -9.63
C LYS A 79 -2.45 -9.98 -10.60
N PHE A 80 -2.04 -8.79 -11.02
CA PHE A 80 -2.78 -8.02 -12.04
C PHE A 80 -2.84 -8.75 -13.38
N HIS A 81 -1.75 -9.38 -13.80
CA HIS A 81 -1.72 -10.14 -15.04
C HIS A 81 -2.68 -11.34 -15.01
N SER A 82 -2.86 -11.99 -13.84
CA SER A 82 -3.90 -13.02 -13.66
C SER A 82 -5.35 -12.51 -13.82
N LEU A 83 -5.56 -11.19 -13.74
CA LEU A 83 -6.82 -10.51 -14.03
C LEU A 83 -6.91 -10.04 -15.49
N GLY A 84 -5.92 -10.36 -16.32
CA GLY A 84 -5.81 -9.84 -17.69
C GLY A 84 -5.57 -8.33 -17.73
N ILE A 85 -4.93 -7.78 -16.69
CA ILE A 85 -4.58 -6.37 -16.58
C ILE A 85 -3.06 -6.26 -16.50
N ASP A 86 -2.46 -5.61 -17.49
CA ASP A 86 -1.08 -5.15 -17.39
C ASP A 86 -1.09 -3.83 -16.62
N ALA A 87 -0.96 -3.90 -15.29
CA ALA A 87 -0.87 -2.75 -14.41
C ALA A 87 0.55 -2.16 -14.47
N LEU A 88 0.62 -0.84 -14.73
CA LEU A 88 1.87 -0.10 -14.71
C LEU A 88 2.32 0.14 -13.26
N GLU A 89 3.63 0.28 -13.05
CA GLU A 89 4.16 0.50 -11.70
C GLU A 89 3.61 1.79 -11.08
N GLU A 90 3.42 2.84 -11.87
CA GLU A 90 2.82 4.11 -11.43
C GLU A 90 1.33 4.02 -11.07
N GLU A 91 0.64 2.96 -11.50
CA GLU A 91 -0.76 2.72 -11.12
C GLU A 91 -0.85 2.03 -9.75
N ILE A 92 0.25 1.54 -9.17
CA ILE A 92 0.25 0.74 -7.94
C ILE A 92 0.86 1.53 -6.79
N VAL A 93 0.09 1.67 -5.72
CA VAL A 93 0.50 2.36 -4.50
C VAL A 93 0.38 1.40 -3.32
N HIS A 94 1.47 1.24 -2.57
CA HIS A 94 1.50 0.45 -1.34
C HIS A 94 2.45 1.05 -0.30
N PRO A 95 2.40 0.64 0.98
CA PRO A 95 3.04 1.37 2.08
C PRO A 95 4.55 1.52 1.96
N ALA A 96 5.25 0.55 1.36
CA ALA A 96 6.70 0.66 1.16
C ALA A 96 7.06 1.81 0.20
N LEU A 97 6.30 1.97 -0.90
CA LEU A 97 6.50 3.06 -1.86
C LEU A 97 6.17 4.42 -1.25
N THR A 98 5.04 4.53 -0.54
CA THR A 98 4.62 5.79 0.08
C THR A 98 5.59 6.20 1.20
N THR A 99 6.10 5.24 1.97
CA THR A 99 7.12 5.48 2.99
C THR A 99 8.43 5.96 2.38
N VAL A 100 8.91 5.31 1.32
CA VAL A 100 10.10 5.77 0.57
C VAL A 100 9.90 7.18 0.05
N HIS A 101 8.73 7.48 -0.52
CA HIS A 101 8.41 8.80 -1.05
C HIS A 101 8.42 9.87 0.05
N TYR A 102 7.80 9.57 1.20
CA TYR A 102 7.78 10.45 2.36
C TYR A 102 9.17 10.73 2.92
N LEU A 103 9.99 9.68 3.14
CA LEU A 103 11.35 9.85 3.66
C LEU A 103 12.23 10.69 2.72
N LYS A 104 12.05 10.55 1.40
CA LYS A 104 12.72 11.40 0.41
C LYS A 104 12.23 12.85 0.45
N SER A 105 10.92 13.08 0.62
CA SER A 105 10.34 14.42 0.62
C SER A 105 10.83 15.27 1.80
N ILE A 106 11.06 14.65 2.96
CA ILE A 106 11.67 15.31 4.14
C ILE A 106 13.20 15.32 4.10
N ARG A 107 13.82 14.86 2.99
CA ARG A 107 15.27 14.77 2.80
C ARG A 107 15.97 13.99 3.92
N MET A 108 15.38 12.88 4.37
CA MET A 108 15.94 12.02 5.42
C MET A 108 17.30 11.45 4.96
N ARG A 109 18.33 11.53 5.81
CA ARG A 109 19.70 11.01 5.56
C ARG A 109 20.23 10.02 6.59
N ASP A 110 19.73 10.09 7.82
CA ASP A 110 20.04 9.14 8.89
C ASP A 110 19.45 7.75 8.58
N ALA A 111 19.78 6.75 9.38
CA ALA A 111 19.29 5.40 9.15
C ALA A 111 17.80 5.23 9.49
N VAL A 112 17.17 4.29 8.80
CA VAL A 112 15.80 3.85 9.05
C VAL A 112 15.85 2.56 9.86
N TYR A 113 15.34 2.56 11.08
CA TYR A 113 15.10 1.32 11.81
C TYR A 113 13.75 0.76 11.35
N CYS A 114 13.77 -0.39 10.68
CA CYS A 114 12.59 -0.96 10.04
C CYS A 114 12.21 -2.29 10.68
N ILE A 115 11.03 -2.33 11.30
CA ILE A 115 10.38 -3.53 11.80
C ILE A 115 9.29 -3.90 10.79
N GLY A 116 9.61 -4.84 9.92
CA GLY A 116 8.70 -5.28 8.87
C GLY A 116 9.33 -6.39 8.03
N THR A 117 8.68 -6.74 6.92
CA THR A 117 9.15 -7.77 6.01
C THR A 117 10.46 -7.39 5.32
N GLU A 118 11.25 -8.37 4.86
CA GLU A 118 12.44 -8.08 4.06
C GLU A 118 12.09 -7.38 2.73
N VAL A 119 10.92 -7.68 2.16
CA VAL A 119 10.42 -6.98 0.97
C VAL A 119 10.32 -5.48 1.21
N PHE A 120 9.70 -5.06 2.31
CA PHE A 120 9.61 -3.64 2.68
C PHE A 120 11.01 -3.02 2.87
N LYS A 121 11.89 -3.73 3.59
CA LYS A 121 13.27 -3.28 3.82
C LYS A 121 14.04 -3.13 2.50
N ASP A 122 13.81 -3.99 1.52
CA ASP A 122 14.45 -3.91 0.22
C ASP A 122 14.01 -2.68 -0.57
N TYR A 123 12.76 -2.25 -0.47
CA TYR A 123 12.33 -0.97 -1.05
C TYR A 123 13.09 0.21 -0.45
N LEU A 124 13.28 0.23 0.88
CA LEU A 124 14.07 1.26 1.56
C LEU A 124 15.54 1.22 1.12
N ARG A 125 16.16 0.03 1.07
CA ARG A 125 17.56 -0.15 0.64
C ARG A 125 17.77 0.27 -0.81
N LYS A 126 16.89 -0.17 -1.73
CA LYS A 126 16.91 0.22 -3.16
C LYS A 126 16.73 1.72 -3.36
N ALA A 127 15.99 2.38 -2.47
CA ALA A 127 15.83 3.83 -2.47
C ALA A 127 17.05 4.61 -1.94
N GLY A 128 18.09 3.90 -1.45
CA GLY A 128 19.34 4.48 -0.95
C GLY A 128 19.38 4.70 0.56
N PHE A 129 18.36 4.26 1.32
CA PHE A 129 18.37 4.39 2.77
C PHE A 129 19.23 3.30 3.42
N LYS A 130 19.96 3.67 4.47
CA LYS A 130 20.59 2.69 5.36
C LYS A 130 19.53 2.12 6.28
N VAL A 131 19.24 0.82 6.12
CA VAL A 131 18.20 0.13 6.89
C VAL A 131 18.84 -0.67 8.02
N LEU A 132 18.33 -0.49 9.23
CA LEU A 132 18.63 -1.33 10.39
C LEU A 132 17.43 -2.25 10.62
N ASP A 133 17.70 -3.53 10.87
CA ASP A 133 16.72 -4.56 11.19
C ASP A 133 16.79 -4.99 12.68
N GLY A 134 17.58 -4.26 13.47
CA GLY A 134 17.67 -4.41 14.92
C GLY A 134 18.53 -5.60 15.35
N PRO A 135 18.63 -5.83 16.66
CA PRO A 135 19.34 -6.97 17.19
C PRO A 135 18.57 -8.25 16.83
N LYS A 136 19.29 -9.21 16.24
CA LYS A 136 18.76 -10.56 15.95
C LYS A 136 18.67 -11.42 17.19
N GLU A 137 19.42 -11.05 18.23
CA GLU A 137 19.44 -11.72 19.51
C GLU A 137 18.30 -11.23 20.39
N ARG A 138 17.70 -12.16 21.15
CA ARG A 138 16.67 -11.82 22.12
C ARG A 138 17.34 -11.17 23.33
N PHE A 139 16.91 -9.96 23.68
CA PHE A 139 17.36 -9.34 24.91
C PHE A 139 16.79 -10.03 26.15
N PRO A 140 17.50 -9.98 27.29
CA PRO A 140 16.98 -10.45 28.56
C PRO A 140 15.66 -9.78 28.91
N ASP A 141 14.62 -10.58 29.18
CA ASP A 141 13.30 -10.14 29.59
C ASP A 141 13.13 -10.33 31.11
N SER A 142 13.93 -9.60 31.89
CA SER A 142 13.90 -9.64 33.35
C SER A 142 13.49 -8.29 33.93
N ARG A 143 12.92 -8.26 35.14
CA ARG A 143 12.49 -7.02 35.81
C ARG A 143 13.68 -6.07 36.08
N GLU A 144 14.87 -6.62 36.20
CA GLU A 144 16.13 -5.89 36.40
C GLU A 144 16.65 -5.28 35.08
N ALA A 145 16.27 -5.87 33.94
CA ALA A 145 16.65 -5.38 32.62
C ALA A 145 15.77 -4.17 32.24
N ASN A 146 16.36 -2.97 32.31
CA ASN A 146 15.75 -1.80 31.71
C ASN A 146 15.84 -1.91 30.17
N GLN A 147 14.80 -2.48 29.55
CA GLN A 147 14.75 -2.73 28.11
C GLN A 147 15.02 -1.46 27.30
N VAL A 148 14.53 -0.29 27.73
CA VAL A 148 14.79 0.99 27.05
C VAL A 148 16.28 1.29 27.00
N ARG A 149 17.01 1.09 28.11
CA ARG A 149 18.46 1.28 28.15
C ARG A 149 19.19 0.30 27.24
N VAL A 150 18.81 -0.98 27.27
CA VAL A 150 19.42 -2.03 26.43
C VAL A 150 19.28 -1.71 24.94
N TYR A 151 18.10 -1.26 24.50
CA TYR A 151 17.90 -0.84 23.12
C TYR A 151 18.66 0.45 22.77
N SER A 152 18.69 1.44 23.67
CA SER A 152 19.47 2.68 23.46
C SER A 152 20.95 2.37 23.28
N ASP A 153 21.53 1.59 24.20
CA ASP A 153 22.95 1.19 24.18
C ASP A 153 23.29 0.44 22.88
N TYR A 154 22.40 -0.46 22.43
CA TYR A 154 22.60 -1.19 21.16
C TYR A 154 22.75 -0.23 19.98
N PHE A 155 21.83 0.71 19.80
CA PHE A 155 21.86 1.65 18.67
C PHE A 155 22.95 2.71 18.80
N GLU A 156 23.29 3.14 20.02
CA GLU A 156 24.40 4.07 20.27
C GLU A 156 25.77 3.45 19.96
N GLN A 157 25.95 2.15 20.23
CA GLN A 157 27.24 1.48 20.06
C GLN A 157 27.45 0.86 18.69
N HIS A 158 26.39 0.47 17.96
CA HIS A 158 26.50 -0.39 16.78
C HIS A 158 26.03 0.26 15.47
N GLY A 159 25.70 1.55 15.45
CA GLY A 159 24.96 2.08 14.32
C GLY A 159 25.15 3.54 13.96
N PRO A 160 24.79 3.90 12.71
CA PRO A 160 24.50 5.28 12.37
C PRO A 160 23.35 5.79 13.23
N LYS A 161 23.25 7.12 13.40
CA LYS A 161 22.08 7.75 14.00
C LYS A 161 20.80 7.26 13.32
N VAL A 162 19.77 6.96 14.10
CA VAL A 162 18.43 6.61 13.61
C VAL A 162 17.62 7.89 13.44
N GLY A 163 17.11 8.13 12.24
CA GLY A 163 16.27 9.29 11.93
C GLY A 163 14.79 8.96 11.76
N ALA A 164 14.47 7.68 11.54
CA ALA A 164 13.10 7.20 11.43
C ALA A 164 12.97 5.77 11.95
N VAL A 165 11.85 5.49 12.59
CA VAL A 165 11.40 4.13 12.92
C VAL A 165 10.18 3.84 12.07
N VAL A 166 10.24 2.76 11.28
CA VAL A 166 9.15 2.31 10.42
C VAL A 166 8.69 0.95 10.93
N ILE A 167 7.38 0.82 11.12
CA ILE A 167 6.74 -0.41 11.57
C ILE A 167 5.67 -0.76 10.54
N ASP A 168 5.83 -1.92 9.91
CA ASP A 168 4.88 -2.52 8.99
C ASP A 168 4.58 -3.94 9.48
N ILE A 169 3.40 -4.10 10.08
CA ILE A 169 2.93 -5.39 10.59
C ILE A 169 1.65 -5.69 9.83
N ASP A 170 1.79 -6.53 8.84
CA ASP A 170 0.69 -7.04 8.02
C ASP A 170 0.64 -8.56 8.25
N VAL A 171 -0.56 -9.08 8.53
CA VAL A 171 -0.82 -10.48 8.94
C VAL A 171 -1.57 -11.24 7.85
#